data_AF-A0A9C9XTD3-F1
#
_entry.id   AF-A0A9C9XTD3-F1
#
_cell.length_a   1.000
_cell.length_b   1.000
_cell.length_c   1.000
_cell.angle_alpha   90.00
_cell.angle_beta   90.00
_cell.angle_gamma   90.00
#
_symmetry.space_group_name_H-M   'P 1'
#
loop_
_entity.id
_entity.type
_entity.pdbx_description
1 polymer ?
#
loop_
_entity_poly.entity_id
_entity_poly.type
_entity_poly.pdbx_seq_one_letter_code
_entity_poly.pdbx_strand_id
1 'polypeptide(L)'
;MPDIAPLPYRKQLRDTIRATTALHPGLVYERFFPCWKDDGFDLHKPLGQVLDVFCSQFGRTGRDPSFAGLLAARHERLAGLVRARHGLELSATSLSPLASGLGIDHPTENGFVFDHGCGVPYLPGSTIKGLCRAWAVICDRERHVEELLGPASVEEGSGRVIFLPAYPAAWPELISDVICNHHRDYYGADPGKRRYTRNEFPTCMDIESP
;
A
#
# COMPACT_ATOMS: atom_id res chain seq x y z
N MET A 1 1.43 7.32 -18.92
CA MET A 1 1.22 5.86 -18.85
C MET A 1 1.69 5.43 -17.48
N PRO A 2 1.03 4.48 -16.80
CA PRO A 2 1.51 3.99 -15.51
C PRO A 2 2.93 3.44 -15.67
N ASP A 3 3.80 3.72 -14.69
CA ASP A 3 5.20 3.26 -14.70
C ASP A 3 5.31 1.72 -14.63
N ILE A 4 4.23 1.05 -14.23
CA ILE A 4 4.12 -0.41 -14.20
C ILE A 4 3.65 -0.90 -15.58
N ALA A 5 4.58 -1.45 -16.38
CA ALA A 5 4.23 -2.11 -17.64
C ALA A 5 3.72 -3.56 -17.40
N PRO A 6 2.77 -4.08 -18.19
CA PRO A 6 2.38 -5.48 -18.08
C PRO A 6 3.55 -6.41 -18.47
N LEU A 7 3.55 -7.63 -17.94
CA LEU A 7 4.38 -8.69 -18.51
C LEU A 7 3.81 -9.12 -19.87
N PRO A 8 4.62 -9.62 -20.83
CA PRO A 8 4.15 -10.02 -22.16
C PRO A 8 2.92 -10.94 -22.05
N TYR A 9 1.79 -10.43 -22.50
CA TYR A 9 0.49 -10.85 -22.02
C TYR A 9 -0.08 -12.04 -22.83
N ARG A 10 0.58 -13.20 -22.74
CA ARG A 10 0.19 -14.38 -23.56
C ARG A 10 -1.12 -15.00 -23.07
N LYS A 11 -2.01 -15.36 -24.00
CA LYS A 11 -3.28 -16.09 -23.74
C LYS A 11 -3.10 -17.32 -22.84
N GLN A 12 -2.02 -18.07 -23.03
CA GLN A 12 -1.68 -19.25 -22.21
C GLN A 12 -1.51 -18.90 -20.71
N LEU A 13 -0.94 -17.75 -20.39
CA LEU A 13 -0.80 -17.29 -19.00
C LEU A 13 -2.16 -16.96 -18.37
N ARG A 14 -3.12 -16.41 -19.13
CA ARG A 14 -4.49 -16.19 -18.62
C ARG A 14 -5.14 -17.50 -18.18
N ASP A 15 -5.00 -18.54 -19.00
CA ASP A 15 -5.61 -19.84 -18.71
C ASP A 15 -4.94 -20.49 -17.49
N THR A 16 -3.60 -20.39 -17.38
CA THR A 16 -2.88 -20.86 -16.19
C THR A 16 -3.28 -20.10 -14.93
N ILE A 17 -3.36 -18.77 -14.99
CA ILE A 17 -3.77 -17.93 -13.85
C ILE A 17 -5.19 -18.28 -13.41
N ARG A 18 -6.12 -18.45 -14.35
CA ARG A 18 -7.50 -18.84 -14.06
C ARG A 18 -7.61 -20.25 -13.48
N ALA A 19 -6.74 -21.16 -13.89
CA ALA A 19 -6.72 -22.54 -13.42
C ALA A 19 -5.97 -22.73 -12.08
N THR A 20 -5.17 -21.74 -11.66
CA THR A 20 -4.36 -21.84 -10.45
C THR A 20 -5.16 -21.36 -9.24
N THR A 21 -5.18 -22.17 -8.18
CA THR A 21 -5.96 -21.90 -6.96
C THR A 21 -5.30 -20.93 -6.00
N ALA A 22 -3.96 -20.89 -5.95
CA ALA A 22 -3.18 -20.01 -5.09
C ALA A 22 -2.16 -19.24 -5.93
N LEU A 23 -2.36 -17.93 -6.04
CA LEU A 23 -1.50 -17.03 -6.79
C LEU A 23 -1.02 -15.91 -5.89
N HIS A 24 0.19 -15.41 -6.15
CA HIS A 24 0.75 -14.28 -5.41
C HIS A 24 -0.10 -13.02 -5.67
N PRO A 25 -0.80 -12.48 -4.66
CA PRO A 25 -1.78 -11.41 -4.89
C PRO A 25 -1.18 -10.14 -5.48
N GLY A 26 -0.01 -9.70 -4.99
CA GLY A 26 0.66 -8.52 -5.53
C GLY A 26 1.07 -8.67 -7.00
N LEU A 27 1.46 -9.88 -7.43
CA LEU A 27 1.82 -10.15 -8.82
C LEU A 27 0.58 -10.12 -9.70
N VAL A 28 -0.51 -10.71 -9.22
CA VAL A 28 -1.80 -10.67 -9.91
C VAL A 28 -2.27 -9.23 -10.03
N TYR A 29 -2.28 -8.46 -8.94
CA TYR A 29 -2.72 -7.08 -8.94
C TYR A 29 -1.88 -6.20 -9.85
N GLU A 30 -0.55 -6.21 -9.73
CA GLU A 30 0.29 -5.29 -10.50
C GLU A 30 0.43 -5.68 -11.98
N ARG A 31 0.54 -6.98 -12.29
CA ARG A 31 0.98 -7.45 -13.63
C ARG A 31 -0.07 -8.24 -14.40
N PHE A 32 -1.06 -8.82 -13.73
CA PHE A 32 -2.04 -9.70 -14.38
C PHE A 32 -3.49 -9.34 -14.08
N PHE A 33 -3.74 -8.18 -13.49
CA PHE A 33 -5.08 -7.71 -13.23
C PHE A 33 -5.83 -7.66 -14.57
N PRO A 34 -7.12 -8.05 -14.61
CA PRO A 34 -7.84 -8.20 -15.87
C PRO A 34 -8.27 -6.86 -16.46
N CYS A 35 -7.37 -5.87 -16.42
CA CYS A 35 -7.37 -4.64 -17.19
C CYS A 35 -6.26 -4.64 -18.26
N TRP A 36 -5.21 -5.47 -18.14
CA TRP A 36 -4.08 -5.43 -19.06
C TRP A 36 -4.38 -6.07 -20.44
N LYS A 37 -3.82 -5.46 -21.49
CA LYS A 37 -3.82 -5.89 -22.91
C LYS A 37 -2.36 -5.98 -23.42
N ASP A 38 -2.16 -6.57 -24.61
CA ASP A 38 -0.83 -6.76 -25.19
C ASP A 38 -0.06 -5.44 -25.42
N ASP A 39 -0.76 -4.34 -25.66
CA ASP A 39 -0.21 -3.01 -26.00
C ASP A 39 -0.72 -1.88 -25.08
N GLY A 40 -1.27 -2.23 -23.90
CA GLY A 40 -1.78 -1.23 -22.95
C GLY A 40 -2.71 -1.81 -21.90
N PHE A 41 -3.75 -1.07 -21.54
CA PHE A 41 -4.80 -1.51 -20.63
C PHE A 41 -6.17 -1.01 -21.06
N ASP A 42 -7.21 -1.72 -20.63
CA ASP A 42 -8.60 -1.38 -20.79
C ASP A 42 -9.34 -1.71 -19.50
N LEU A 43 -9.88 -0.67 -18.87
CA LEU A 43 -10.68 -0.83 -17.66
C LEU A 43 -12.08 -1.29 -18.06
N HIS A 44 -12.28 -2.61 -18.08
CA HIS A 44 -13.62 -3.16 -18.24
C HIS A 44 -14.53 -2.70 -17.10
N LYS A 45 -15.54 -1.91 -17.42
CA LYS A 45 -16.67 -1.69 -16.51
C LYS A 45 -17.56 -2.95 -16.55
N PRO A 46 -17.95 -3.50 -15.39
CA PRO A 46 -17.85 -2.91 -14.05
C PRO A 46 -16.59 -3.34 -13.28
N LEU A 47 -15.74 -2.37 -12.92
CA LEU A 47 -14.51 -2.57 -12.13
C LEU A 47 -14.79 -3.16 -10.74
N GLY A 48 -15.93 -2.84 -10.13
CA GLY A 48 -16.31 -3.37 -8.82
C GLY A 48 -16.38 -4.90 -8.80
N GLN A 49 -17.02 -5.51 -9.80
CA GLN A 49 -17.11 -6.99 -9.89
C GLN A 49 -15.74 -7.64 -10.04
N VAL A 50 -14.83 -7.00 -10.77
CA VAL A 50 -13.45 -7.47 -10.94
C VAL A 50 -12.69 -7.42 -9.61
N LEU A 51 -12.84 -6.33 -8.86
CA LEU A 51 -12.24 -6.18 -7.52
C LEU A 51 -12.82 -7.20 -6.54
N ASP A 52 -14.13 -7.47 -6.57
CA ASP A 52 -14.78 -8.47 -5.72
C ASP A 52 -14.25 -9.89 -5.99
N VAL A 53 -14.04 -10.22 -7.27
CA VAL A 53 -13.40 -11.48 -7.67
C VAL A 53 -11.97 -11.55 -7.16
N PHE A 54 -11.20 -10.46 -7.28
CA PHE A 54 -9.84 -10.39 -6.75
C PHE A 54 -9.80 -10.57 -5.22
N CYS A 55 -10.69 -9.90 -4.48
CA CYS A 55 -10.81 -10.05 -3.03
C CYS A 55 -11.16 -11.49 -2.64
N SER A 56 -12.09 -12.12 -3.37
CA SER A 56 -12.45 -13.53 -3.18
C SER A 56 -11.27 -14.47 -3.44
N GLN A 57 -10.46 -14.20 -4.47
CA GLN A 57 -9.25 -14.97 -4.76
C GLN A 57 -8.18 -14.77 -3.68
N PHE A 58 -7.96 -13.53 -3.22
CA PHE A 58 -7.05 -13.21 -2.13
C PHE A 58 -7.38 -14.02 -0.86
N GLY A 59 -8.66 -14.08 -0.48
CA GLY A 59 -9.11 -14.88 0.66
C GLY A 59 -8.92 -16.39 0.49
N ARG A 60 -8.91 -16.91 -0.74
CA ARG A 60 -8.57 -18.31 -1.03
C ARG A 60 -7.08 -18.56 -0.94
N THR A 61 -6.24 -17.65 -1.47
CA THR A 61 -4.78 -17.72 -1.36
C THR A 61 -4.35 -17.80 0.11
N GLY A 62 -4.99 -17.05 1.00
CA GLY A 62 -4.69 -17.09 2.44
C GLY A 62 -4.99 -18.41 3.15
N ARG A 63 -5.78 -19.30 2.53
CA ARG A 63 -6.05 -20.65 3.04
C ARG A 63 -5.00 -21.65 2.60
N ASP A 64 -4.14 -21.29 1.65
CA ASP A 64 -3.04 -22.13 1.21
C ASP A 64 -1.91 -22.13 2.26
N PRO A 65 -1.51 -23.30 2.79
CA PRO A 65 -0.48 -23.39 3.81
C PRO A 65 0.87 -22.79 3.40
N SER A 66 1.19 -22.77 2.11
CA SER A 66 2.45 -22.19 1.61
C SER A 66 2.50 -20.68 1.86
N PHE A 67 1.41 -19.96 1.59
CA PHE A 67 1.31 -18.52 1.81
C PHE A 67 1.27 -18.17 3.30
N ALA A 68 0.57 -18.96 4.11
CA ALA A 68 0.63 -18.84 5.55
C ALA A 68 2.07 -19.01 6.08
N GLY A 69 2.82 -19.98 5.52
CA GLY A 69 4.23 -20.20 5.82
C GLY A 69 5.13 -19.00 5.44
N LEU A 70 4.87 -18.34 4.31
CA LEU A 70 5.62 -17.14 3.89
C LEU A 70 5.40 -15.97 4.86
N LEU A 71 4.17 -15.76 5.31
CA LEU A 71 3.86 -14.74 6.32
C LEU A 71 4.50 -15.07 7.68
N ALA A 72 4.43 -16.34 8.12
CA ALA A 72 5.06 -16.78 9.35
C ALA A 72 6.59 -16.58 9.31
N ALA A 73 7.24 -16.94 8.19
CA ALA A 73 8.67 -16.72 7.99
C ALA A 73 9.03 -15.21 7.97
N ARG A 74 8.13 -14.35 7.49
CA ARG A 74 8.29 -12.89 7.58
C ARG A 74 8.25 -12.42 9.03
N HIS A 75 7.27 -12.87 9.82
CA HIS A 75 7.17 -12.54 11.24
C HIS A 75 8.39 -13.02 12.02
N GLU A 76 8.82 -14.26 11.81
CA GLU A 76 10.00 -14.81 12.49
C GLU A 76 11.26 -13.99 12.19
N ARG A 77 11.46 -13.59 10.93
CA ARG A 77 12.60 -12.74 10.54
C ARG A 77 12.57 -11.38 11.24
N LEU A 78 11.43 -10.71 11.26
CA LEU A 78 11.30 -9.40 11.91
C LEU A 78 11.46 -9.52 13.43
N ALA A 79 10.83 -10.51 14.06
CA ALA A 79 10.98 -10.78 15.48
C ALA A 79 12.43 -11.10 15.84
N GLY A 80 13.16 -11.84 14.99
CA GLY A 80 14.59 -12.10 15.14
C GLY A 80 15.42 -10.82 15.16
N LEU A 81 15.14 -9.88 14.23
CA LEU A 81 15.80 -8.57 14.19
C LEU A 81 15.51 -7.74 15.45
N VAL A 82 14.24 -7.70 15.88
CA VAL A 82 13.81 -6.98 17.08
C VAL A 82 14.54 -7.54 18.31
N ARG A 83 14.52 -8.86 18.52
CA ARG A 83 15.23 -9.50 19.65
C ARG A 83 16.73 -9.23 19.62
N ALA A 84 17.36 -9.37 18.46
CA ALA A 84 18.81 -9.17 18.31
C ALA A 84 19.26 -7.73 18.56
N ARG A 85 18.36 -6.75 18.42
CA ARG A 85 18.65 -5.32 18.63
C ARG A 85 17.97 -4.74 19.87
N HIS A 86 17.39 -5.58 20.74
CA HIS A 86 16.60 -5.15 21.90
C HIS A 86 15.52 -4.11 21.53
N GLY A 87 14.92 -4.29 20.35
CA GLY A 87 13.87 -3.42 19.84
C GLY A 87 12.54 -3.64 20.54
N LEU A 88 11.58 -2.77 20.23
CA LEU A 88 10.20 -2.86 20.69
C LEU A 88 9.33 -3.47 19.58
N GLU A 89 8.56 -4.50 19.94
CA GLU A 89 7.49 -5.05 19.11
C GLU A 89 6.15 -4.46 19.56
N LEU A 90 5.36 -3.99 18.60
CA LEU A 90 4.04 -3.43 18.84
C LEU A 90 3.01 -4.22 18.03
N SER A 91 1.87 -4.49 18.65
CA SER A 91 0.71 -5.07 17.98
C SER A 91 -0.49 -4.15 18.19
N ALA A 92 -1.24 -3.92 17.12
CA ALA A 92 -2.43 -3.08 17.13
C ALA A 92 -3.50 -3.70 16.22
N THR A 93 -4.75 -3.40 16.52
CA THR A 93 -5.90 -3.80 15.71
C THR A 93 -6.45 -2.57 15.01
N SER A 94 -6.68 -2.66 13.70
CA SER A 94 -7.33 -1.57 12.97
C SER A 94 -8.78 -1.44 13.41
N LEU A 95 -9.23 -0.21 13.71
CA LEU A 95 -10.61 0.09 14.09
C LEU A 95 -11.55 0.22 12.88
N SER A 96 -10.99 0.47 11.70
CA SER A 96 -11.68 0.64 10.43
C SER A 96 -10.93 -0.08 9.31
N PRO A 97 -11.51 -0.22 8.10
CA PRO A 97 -10.75 -0.57 6.92
C PRO A 97 -9.52 0.33 6.77
N LEU A 98 -8.41 -0.26 6.36
CA LEU A 98 -7.12 0.40 6.18
C LEU A 98 -6.65 0.14 4.75
N ALA A 99 -6.28 1.21 4.05
CA ALA A 99 -5.67 1.14 2.73
C ALA A 99 -4.28 1.78 2.77
N SER A 100 -3.32 1.19 2.06
CA SER A 100 -1.95 1.68 1.95
C SER A 100 -1.49 1.60 0.49
N GLY A 101 -0.76 2.62 0.05
CA GLY A 101 -0.27 2.69 -1.33
C GLY A 101 -1.31 3.12 -2.38
N LEU A 102 -2.37 3.83 -1.99
CA LEU A 102 -3.40 4.32 -2.92
C LEU A 102 -2.83 5.24 -4.03
N GLY A 103 -1.73 5.93 -3.76
CA GLY A 103 -1.03 6.78 -4.73
C GLY A 103 -0.05 6.04 -5.64
N ILE A 104 0.08 4.72 -5.54
CA ILE A 104 0.92 3.94 -6.46
C ILE A 104 0.23 3.89 -7.82
N ASP A 105 0.99 4.16 -8.89
CA ASP A 105 0.48 4.08 -10.25
C ASP A 105 -0.08 2.69 -10.56
N HIS A 106 -1.35 2.64 -10.95
CA HIS A 106 -2.01 1.43 -11.37
C HIS A 106 -3.12 1.77 -12.38
N PRO A 107 -3.44 0.92 -13.36
CA PRO A 107 -4.51 1.19 -14.32
C PRO A 107 -5.86 1.53 -13.69
N THR A 108 -6.16 1.04 -12.48
CA THR A 108 -7.42 1.34 -11.78
C THR A 108 -7.45 2.73 -11.14
N GLU A 109 -6.45 3.58 -11.41
CA GLU A 109 -6.24 4.93 -10.84
C GLU A 109 -5.98 4.96 -9.32
N ASN A 110 -6.20 3.84 -8.64
CA ASN A 110 -5.88 3.62 -7.24
C ASN A 110 -4.90 2.45 -7.17
N GLY A 111 -3.72 2.69 -6.61
CA GLY A 111 -2.76 1.66 -6.29
C GLY A 111 -3.10 0.92 -5.01
N PHE A 112 -2.34 -0.15 -4.74
CA PHE A 112 -2.40 -0.85 -3.46
C PHE A 112 -1.08 -1.55 -3.22
N VAL A 113 -0.57 -1.49 -1.98
CA VAL A 113 0.73 -2.08 -1.66
C VAL A 113 0.58 -3.52 -1.18
N PHE A 114 1.37 -4.42 -1.76
CA PHE A 114 1.52 -5.82 -1.31
C PHE A 114 3.00 -6.13 -1.08
N ASP A 115 3.32 -6.98 -0.10
CA ASP A 115 4.68 -7.49 0.06
C ASP A 115 5.02 -8.44 -1.10
N HIS A 116 6.16 -8.22 -1.74
CA HIS A 116 6.60 -9.05 -2.87
C HIS A 116 6.98 -10.49 -2.49
N GLY A 117 7.13 -10.79 -1.20
CA GLY A 117 7.50 -12.12 -0.70
C GLY A 117 6.30 -12.94 -0.27
N CYS A 118 5.47 -12.41 0.63
CA CYS A 118 4.32 -13.14 1.19
C CYS A 118 2.96 -12.69 0.64
N GLY A 119 2.90 -11.63 -0.16
CA GLY A 119 1.70 -11.26 -0.92
C GLY A 119 0.57 -10.62 -0.10
N VAL A 120 0.78 -10.36 1.18
CA VAL A 120 -0.18 -9.61 2.02
C VAL A 120 0.03 -8.10 1.89
N PRO A 121 -1.01 -7.28 2.09
CA PRO A 121 -0.81 -5.86 2.31
C PRO A 121 -0.01 -5.61 3.58
N TYR A 122 0.78 -4.54 3.59
CA TYR A 122 1.61 -4.17 4.72
C TYR A 122 1.74 -2.65 4.82
N LEU A 123 2.21 -2.17 5.97
CA LEU A 123 2.61 -0.78 6.13
C LEU A 123 4.12 -0.67 6.02
N PRO A 124 4.65 0.05 5.01
CA PRO A 124 6.07 0.34 4.92
C PRO A 124 6.58 1.06 6.19
N GLY A 125 7.81 0.76 6.60
CA GLY A 125 8.43 1.43 7.75
C GLY A 125 8.55 2.95 7.57
N SER A 126 8.72 3.41 6.33
CA SER A 126 8.68 4.83 5.96
C SER A 126 7.33 5.48 6.23
N THR A 127 6.22 4.79 5.93
CA THR A 127 4.86 5.26 6.24
C THR A 127 4.66 5.43 7.74
N ILE A 128 5.09 4.45 8.54
CA ILE A 128 4.98 4.51 10.01
C ILE A 128 5.84 5.65 10.56
N LYS A 129 7.08 5.78 10.08
CA LYS A 129 7.99 6.88 10.45
C LYS A 129 7.38 8.25 10.12
N GLY A 130 6.78 8.40 8.93
CA GLY A 130 6.09 9.61 8.51
C GLY A 130 4.90 9.95 9.40
N LEU A 131 4.09 8.95 9.76
CA LEU A 131 2.98 9.11 10.69
C LEU A 131 3.46 9.60 12.07
N CYS A 132 4.52 8.99 12.62
CA CYS A 132 5.10 9.43 13.89
C CYS A 132 5.62 10.87 13.83
N ARG A 133 6.25 11.27 12.71
CA ARG A 133 6.70 12.65 12.48
C ARG A 133 5.51 13.62 12.49
N ALA A 134 4.47 13.34 11.72
CA ALA A 134 3.27 14.16 11.64
C ALA A 134 2.55 14.26 13.00
N TRP A 135 2.47 13.15 13.72
CA TRP A 135 1.87 13.12 15.06
C TRP A 135 2.66 13.95 16.08
N ALA A 136 4.00 13.94 15.99
CA ALA A 136 4.84 14.77 16.84
C ALA A 136 4.59 16.28 16.63
N VAL A 137 4.35 16.70 15.38
CA VAL A 137 3.94 18.08 15.05
C VAL A 137 2.59 18.41 15.70
N ILE A 138 1.59 17.55 15.51
CA ILE A 138 0.23 17.73 16.09
C ILE A 138 0.27 17.85 17.61
N CYS A 139 1.18 17.14 18.26
CA CYS A 139 1.33 17.11 19.71
C CYS A 139 2.35 18.12 20.27
N ASP A 140 2.92 19.01 19.44
CA ASP A 140 3.94 20.00 19.84
C ASP A 140 5.19 19.35 20.50
N ARG A 141 5.68 18.27 19.89
CA ARG A 141 6.85 17.48 20.33
C ARG A 141 8.00 17.48 19.31
N GLU A 142 8.04 18.50 18.45
CA GLU A 142 8.97 18.60 17.32
C GLU A 142 10.44 18.61 17.74
N ARG A 143 10.75 19.10 18.95
CA ARG A 143 12.11 19.21 19.48
C ARG A 143 12.93 17.90 19.47
N HIS A 144 12.28 16.73 19.44
CA HIS A 144 12.95 15.42 19.42
C HIS A 144 12.88 14.72 18.05
N VAL A 145 12.19 15.31 17.07
CA VAL A 145 11.91 14.68 15.78
C VAL A 145 13.18 14.46 14.98
N GLU A 146 14.05 15.45 14.87
CA GLU A 146 15.30 15.32 14.11
C GLU A 146 16.26 14.33 14.75
N GLU A 147 16.36 14.33 16.07
CA GLU A 147 17.20 13.38 16.80
C GLU A 147 16.71 11.93 16.60
N LEU A 148 15.41 11.68 16.77
CA LEU A 148 14.85 10.33 16.76
C LEU A 148 14.61 9.81 15.33
N LEU A 149 14.06 10.65 14.46
CA LEU A 149 13.62 10.29 13.11
C LEU A 149 14.60 10.76 12.02
N GLY A 150 15.56 11.61 12.35
CA GLY A 150 16.52 12.19 11.41
C GLY A 150 16.08 13.55 10.87
N PRO A 151 17.03 14.37 10.39
CA PRO A 151 16.75 15.65 9.74
C PRO A 151 16.01 15.48 8.40
N ALA A 152 15.56 16.61 7.82
CA ALA A 152 14.88 16.62 6.53
C ALA A 152 15.84 16.30 5.38
N SER A 153 17.09 16.76 5.45
CA SER A 153 18.14 16.37 4.51
C SER A 153 18.90 15.15 5.00
N VAL A 154 19.05 14.14 4.14
CA VAL A 154 19.79 12.91 4.44
C VAL A 154 21.29 13.19 4.68
N GLU A 155 21.79 14.32 4.18
CA GLU A 155 23.18 14.76 4.29
C GLU A 155 23.50 15.33 5.69
N GLU A 156 22.48 15.76 6.43
CA GLU A 156 22.61 16.39 7.75
C GLU A 156 22.68 15.36 8.90
N GLY A 157 22.35 14.11 8.62
CA GLY A 157 22.49 13.01 9.59
C GLY A 157 21.41 11.94 9.46
N SER A 158 21.49 10.96 10.36
CA SER A 158 20.54 9.85 10.44
C SER A 158 19.81 9.82 11.77
N GLY A 159 18.52 9.49 11.75
CA GLY A 159 17.74 9.27 12.98
C GLY A 159 18.23 8.10 13.80
N ARG A 160 17.94 8.13 15.11
CA ARG A 160 18.34 7.08 16.07
C ARG A 160 17.38 5.88 16.13
N VAL A 161 16.20 5.99 15.53
CA VAL A 161 15.17 4.95 15.55
C VAL A 161 14.98 4.31 14.18
N ILE A 162 14.99 2.97 14.14
CA ILE A 162 14.69 2.19 12.94
C ILE A 162 13.23 1.76 12.98
N PHE A 163 12.47 2.09 11.95
CA PHE A 163 11.09 1.66 11.78
C PHE A 163 11.05 0.46 10.85
N LEU A 164 10.68 -0.70 11.40
CA LEU A 164 10.43 -1.89 10.60
C LEU A 164 9.03 -1.82 9.97
N PRO A 165 8.81 -2.47 8.80
CA PRO A 165 7.48 -2.61 8.23
C PRO A 165 6.54 -3.36 9.17
N ALA A 166 5.27 -2.96 9.20
CA ALA A 166 4.22 -3.65 9.94
C ALA A 166 3.43 -4.58 9.01
N TYR A 167 3.31 -5.83 9.42
CA TYR A 167 2.57 -6.87 8.71
C TYR A 167 1.32 -7.26 9.51
N PRO A 168 0.26 -7.73 8.84
CA PRO A 168 -0.91 -8.25 9.53
C PRO A 168 -0.55 -9.54 10.28
N ALA A 169 -1.01 -9.67 11.52
CA ALA A 169 -0.68 -10.81 12.39
C ALA A 169 -1.12 -12.16 11.83
N ALA A 170 -2.19 -12.17 11.03
CA ALA A 170 -2.68 -13.30 10.25
C ALA A 170 -3.05 -12.81 8.84
N TRP A 171 -3.38 -13.74 7.94
CA TRP A 171 -3.87 -13.36 6.62
C TRP A 171 -5.11 -12.46 6.74
N PRO A 172 -5.08 -11.22 6.23
CA PRO A 172 -6.17 -10.28 6.44
C PRO A 172 -7.36 -10.58 5.53
N GLU A 173 -8.49 -9.94 5.81
CA GLU A 173 -9.57 -9.82 4.84
C GLU A 173 -9.31 -8.62 3.93
N LEU A 174 -9.57 -8.78 2.64
CA LEU A 174 -9.53 -7.69 1.67
C LEU A 174 -10.95 -7.43 1.17
N ILE A 175 -11.34 -6.16 1.14
CA ILE A 175 -12.66 -5.72 0.70
C ILE A 175 -12.52 -4.70 -0.43
N SER A 176 -13.52 -4.63 -1.30
CA SER A 176 -13.69 -3.51 -2.23
C SER A 176 -14.44 -2.39 -1.51
N ASP A 177 -14.02 -1.15 -1.75
CA ASP A 177 -14.67 0.04 -1.22
C ASP A 177 -14.72 1.14 -2.29
N VAL A 178 -15.59 2.14 -2.10
CA VAL A 178 -15.84 3.20 -3.07
C VAL A 178 -15.58 4.57 -2.44
N ILE A 179 -14.63 5.31 -3.01
CA ILE A 179 -14.40 6.71 -2.66
C ILE A 179 -15.19 7.60 -3.61
N CYS A 180 -16.22 8.27 -3.09
CA CYS A 180 -16.97 9.28 -3.83
C CYS A 180 -16.35 10.66 -3.62
N ASN A 181 -15.65 11.18 -4.62
CA ASN A 181 -15.09 12.54 -4.55
C ASN A 181 -16.20 13.58 -4.81
N HIS A 182 -16.38 14.52 -3.87
CA HIS A 182 -17.40 15.58 -3.94
C HIS A 182 -16.84 16.96 -4.31
N HIS A 183 -15.59 17.06 -4.78
CA HIS A 183 -14.97 18.32 -5.20
C HIS A 183 -15.46 18.76 -6.59
N ARG A 184 -16.73 19.20 -6.69
CA ARG A 184 -17.33 19.72 -7.93
C ARG A 184 -16.47 20.81 -8.58
N ASP A 185 -15.90 21.71 -7.79
CA ASP A 185 -15.11 22.84 -8.29
C ASP A 185 -13.79 22.39 -8.92
N TYR A 186 -13.18 21.30 -8.43
CA TYR A 186 -11.95 20.75 -8.99
C TYR A 186 -12.19 20.06 -10.34
N TYR A 187 -13.24 19.24 -10.45
CA TYR A 187 -13.57 18.55 -11.71
C TYR A 187 -14.29 19.44 -12.72
N GLY A 188 -14.97 20.48 -12.25
CA GLY A 188 -15.62 21.50 -13.10
C GLY A 188 -14.66 22.58 -13.62
N ALA A 189 -13.47 22.71 -13.03
CA ALA A 189 -12.46 23.64 -13.50
C ALA A 189 -11.64 23.09 -14.68
N ASP A 190 -11.23 24.01 -15.56
CA ASP A 190 -10.26 23.77 -16.62
C ASP A 190 -8.99 23.09 -16.08
N PRO A 191 -8.42 22.05 -16.72
CA PRO A 191 -7.30 21.29 -16.17
C PRO A 191 -6.12 22.13 -15.68
N GLY A 192 -5.79 23.23 -16.36
CA GLY A 192 -4.71 24.16 -15.98
C GLY A 192 -5.05 25.13 -14.83
N LYS A 193 -6.31 25.15 -14.37
CA LYS A 193 -6.81 26.01 -13.28
C LYS A 193 -7.23 25.22 -12.04
N ARG A 194 -7.16 23.88 -12.10
CA ARG A 194 -7.41 23.01 -10.95
C ARG A 194 -6.41 23.34 -9.85
N ARG A 195 -6.88 23.98 -8.78
CA ARG A 195 -6.08 24.31 -7.60
C ARG A 195 -6.86 23.90 -6.35
N TYR A 196 -6.16 23.33 -5.40
CA TYR A 196 -6.70 23.08 -4.07
C TYR A 196 -6.74 24.40 -3.29
N THR A 197 -7.93 24.85 -2.89
CA THR A 197 -8.08 25.98 -1.96
C THR A 197 -8.02 25.44 -0.54
N ARG A 198 -7.02 25.89 0.22
CA ARG A 198 -6.67 25.49 1.58
C ARG A 198 -7.81 25.80 2.55
N ASN A 199 -8.34 24.79 3.25
CA ASN A 199 -9.18 24.99 4.44
C ASN A 199 -8.42 24.58 5.71
N GLU A 200 -8.92 24.99 6.88
CA GLU A 200 -8.30 25.06 8.22
C GLU A 200 -7.60 23.81 8.80
N PHE A 201 -7.55 22.68 8.08
CA PHE A 201 -6.87 21.46 8.54
C PHE A 201 -5.73 21.07 7.60
N PRO A 202 -4.56 20.68 8.14
CA PRO A 202 -3.46 20.19 7.33
C PRO A 202 -3.87 18.92 6.60
N THR A 203 -3.68 18.92 5.29
CA THR A 203 -3.88 17.78 4.41
C THR A 203 -2.62 16.92 4.38
N CYS A 204 -2.75 15.68 3.92
CA CYS A 204 -1.60 14.81 3.67
C CYS A 204 -0.54 15.44 2.73
N MET A 205 -0.95 16.37 1.87
CA MET A 205 -0.05 17.10 0.97
C MET A 205 0.72 18.23 1.66
N ASP A 206 0.28 18.70 2.84
CA ASP A 206 1.00 19.70 3.63
C ASP A 206 2.26 19.11 4.31
N ILE A 207 2.40 17.78 4.35
CA ILE A 207 3.58 17.09 4.91
C ILE A 207 4.73 16.98 3.88
N GLU A 208 4.44 17.13 2.60
CA GLU A 208 5.41 16.96 1.49
C GLU A 208 5.86 18.28 0.83
N SER A 209 5.39 19.43 1.31
CA SER A 209 5.93 20.72 0.85
C SER A 209 7.11 21.15 1.75
N PRO A 210 8.29 21.46 1.19
CA PRO A 210 9.42 22.00 1.96
C PRO A 210 9.10 23.34 2.62
#